data_AF-A0A0A2M017-F1
#
_entry.id   AF-A0A0A2M017-F1
#
_cell.length_a   1.000
_cell.length_b   1.000
_cell.length_c   1.000
_cell.angle_alpha   90.00
_cell.angle_beta   90.00
_cell.angle_gamma   90.00
#
_symmetry.space_group_name_H-M   'P 1'
#
loop_
_entity.id
_entity.type
_entity.pdbx_description
1 polymer ?
#
loop_
_entity_poly.entity_id
_entity_poly.type
_entity_poly.pdbx_seq_one_letter_code
_entity_poly.pdbx_strand_id
1 'polypeptide(L)'
;MNPDKSGQIVKFHLPIKGENPEQVYVILELHKDVERPRAKIQALNTGLAFPPINIVPLEDLEVIEVSTADLIGHFVTINKSDYSQVRGKVVSVSEQKINLDLSQGTKGIETNVYLTISDKQGVEHIGTLFVN
;
A
#
# COMPACT_ATOMS: atom_id res chain seq x y z
N MET A 1 -1.52 -12.54 -9.75
CA MET A 1 -1.24 -11.73 -10.96
C MET A 1 0.18 -11.20 -10.84
N ASN A 2 0.95 -11.09 -11.94
CA ASN A 2 2.31 -10.57 -11.87
C ASN A 2 2.29 -9.05 -11.63
N PRO A 3 3.17 -8.51 -10.77
CA PRO A 3 3.17 -7.08 -10.50
C PRO A 3 3.67 -6.29 -11.70
N ASP A 4 2.96 -5.21 -12.03
CA ASP A 4 3.21 -4.43 -13.23
C ASP A 4 3.25 -2.92 -13.02
N LYS A 5 2.87 -2.43 -11.84
CA LYS A 5 2.96 -1.02 -11.46
C LYS A 5 3.41 -0.84 -10.01
N SER A 6 3.99 0.31 -9.71
CA SER A 6 4.14 0.76 -8.32
C SER A 6 2.78 0.82 -7.61
N GLY A 7 2.80 0.88 -6.28
CA GLY A 7 1.66 0.93 -5.36
C GLY A 7 0.75 -0.30 -5.34
N GLN A 8 1.00 -1.33 -6.16
CA GLN A 8 0.35 -2.63 -5.99
C GLN A 8 0.73 -3.24 -4.64
N ILE A 9 -0.26 -3.86 -3.99
CA ILE A 9 -0.03 -4.68 -2.81
C ILE A 9 0.32 -6.09 -3.27
N VAL A 10 1.39 -6.61 -2.70
CA VAL A 10 1.95 -7.91 -3.04
C VAL A 10 2.25 -8.71 -1.79
N LYS A 11 2.37 -10.02 -1.97
CA LYS A 11 3.01 -10.92 -1.02
C LYS A 11 4.00 -11.81 -1.75
N PHE A 12 4.85 -12.50 -1.00
CA PHE A 12 5.66 -13.57 -1.58
C PHE A 12 4.79 -14.76 -1.90
N HIS A 13 4.86 -15.29 -3.12
CA HIS A 13 4.14 -16.51 -3.48
C HIS A 13 4.81 -17.76 -2.88
N LEU A 14 6.08 -17.66 -2.47
CA LEU A 14 6.86 -18.69 -1.77
C LEU A 14 7.63 -18.08 -0.59
N PRO A 15 6.97 -17.83 0.55
CA PRO A 15 7.64 -17.34 1.75
C PRO A 15 8.64 -18.37 2.28
N ILE A 16 9.78 -17.90 2.78
CA ILE A 16 10.83 -18.77 3.34
C ILE A 16 10.36 -19.29 4.72
N LYS A 17 10.83 -20.48 5.10
CA LYS A 17 10.50 -21.09 6.40
C LYS A 17 10.84 -20.13 7.55
N GLY A 18 9.82 -19.70 8.28
CA GLY A 18 9.93 -18.77 9.41
C GLY A 18 9.43 -17.36 9.11
N GLU A 19 9.16 -17.03 7.84
CA GLU A 19 8.47 -15.79 7.47
C GLU A 19 6.97 -15.91 7.70
N ASN A 20 6.32 -14.76 7.93
CA ASN A 20 4.87 -14.68 8.00
C ASN A 20 4.30 -14.73 6.56
N PRO A 21 3.57 -15.78 6.16
CA PRO A 21 3.00 -15.89 4.81
C PRO A 21 1.92 -14.83 4.51
N GLU A 22 1.33 -14.24 5.55
CA GLU A 22 0.33 -13.17 5.44
C GLU A 22 0.97 -11.77 5.46
N GLN A 23 2.31 -11.68 5.47
CA GLN A 23 2.98 -10.39 5.39
C GLN A 23 2.78 -9.76 4.01
N VAL A 24 2.17 -8.58 4.02
CA VAL A 24 1.90 -7.79 2.82
C VAL A 24 2.91 -6.68 2.64
N TYR A 25 3.16 -6.33 1.38
CA TYR A 25 4.10 -5.30 0.98
C TYR A 25 3.48 -4.43 -0.10
N VAL A 26 3.94 -3.19 -0.19
CA VAL A 26 3.62 -2.28 -1.30
C VAL A 26 4.83 -2.13 -2.20
N ILE A 27 4.61 -2.15 -3.53
CA ILE A 27 5.67 -1.85 -4.49
C ILE A 27 5.92 -0.34 -4.51
N LEU A 28 7.15 0.08 -4.22
CA LEU A 28 7.57 1.47 -4.37
C LEU A 28 8.04 1.76 -5.79
N GLU A 29 8.90 0.90 -6.34
CA GLU A 29 9.53 1.09 -7.63
C GLU A 29 9.66 -0.26 -8.37
N LEU A 30 9.58 -0.21 -9.70
CA LEU A 30 9.79 -1.35 -10.59
C LEU A 30 10.98 -1.11 -11.52
N HIS A 31 11.90 -2.09 -11.54
CA HIS A 31 13.05 -2.11 -12.44
C HIS A 31 12.85 -3.26 -13.43
N LYS A 32 12.19 -3.00 -14.56
CA LYS A 32 11.84 -4.02 -15.57
C LYS A 32 12.80 -4.05 -16.77
N ASP A 33 13.62 -3.03 -16.93
CA ASP A 33 14.56 -2.79 -18.02
C ASP A 33 15.91 -3.50 -17.83
N VAL A 34 16.01 -4.38 -16.84
CA VAL A 34 17.22 -5.12 -16.46
C VAL A 34 17.05 -6.62 -16.71
N GLU A 35 18.17 -7.34 -16.85
CA GLU A 35 18.19 -8.80 -17.10
C GLU A 35 17.32 -9.60 -16.12
N ARG A 36 17.27 -9.17 -14.86
CA ARG A 36 16.39 -9.74 -13.82
C ARG A 36 15.49 -8.66 -13.24
N PRO A 37 14.22 -8.60 -13.67
CA PRO A 37 13.25 -7.63 -13.16
C PRO A 37 13.12 -7.68 -11.65
N ARG A 38 13.11 -6.51 -11.02
CA ARG A 38 13.09 -6.36 -9.56
C ARG A 38 12.06 -5.32 -9.14
N ALA A 39 11.53 -5.51 -7.94
CA ALA A 39 10.68 -4.54 -7.26
C ALA A 39 11.36 -4.07 -5.98
N LYS A 40 11.33 -2.77 -5.72
CA LYS A 40 11.59 -2.20 -4.41
C LYS A 40 10.27 -2.21 -3.64
N ILE A 41 10.22 -2.90 -2.52
CA ILE A 41 9.00 -3.12 -1.73
C ILE A 41 9.17 -2.63 -0.31
N GLN A 42 8.07 -2.16 0.31
CA GLN A 42 8.02 -1.77 1.72
C GLN A 42 7.02 -2.65 2.47
N ALA A 43 7.43 -3.17 3.63
CA ALA A 43 6.55 -3.98 4.47
C ALA A 43 5.42 -3.12 5.08
N LEU A 44 4.19 -3.59 4.96
CA LEU A 44 3.01 -2.95 5.55
C LEU A 44 2.64 -3.60 6.90
N ASN A 45 1.86 -2.89 7.71
CA ASN A 45 1.30 -3.41 8.98
C ASN A 45 2.34 -3.93 10.01
N THR A 46 3.60 -3.49 9.94
CA THR A 46 4.65 -3.94 10.87
C THR A 46 4.60 -3.25 12.24
N GLY A 47 3.85 -2.15 12.37
CA GLY A 47 3.82 -1.32 13.58
C GLY A 47 5.09 -0.48 13.79
N LEU A 48 6.07 -0.54 12.87
CA LEU A 48 7.32 0.20 12.96
C LEU A 48 7.16 1.64 12.46
N ALA A 49 7.87 2.57 13.09
CA ALA A 49 7.97 3.95 12.61
C ALA A 49 8.72 4.06 11.28
N PHE A 50 9.65 3.12 11.04
CA PHE A 50 10.43 3.00 9.81
C PHE A 50 10.34 1.56 9.32
N PRO A 51 9.34 1.24 8.49
CA PRO A 51 9.18 -0.10 7.95
C PRO A 51 10.38 -0.48 7.05
N PRO A 52 10.77 -1.76 7.03
CA PRO A 52 11.86 -2.21 6.17
C PRO A 52 11.51 -2.10 4.69
N ILE A 53 12.50 -1.68 3.90
CA ILE A 53 12.43 -1.60 2.44
C ILE A 53 13.44 -2.60 1.88
N ASN A 54 13.00 -3.42 0.94
CA ASN A 54 13.82 -4.46 0.30
C ASN A 54 13.72 -4.37 -1.22
N ILE A 55 14.74 -4.86 -1.92
CA ILE A 55 14.69 -5.06 -3.38
C ILE A 55 14.68 -6.56 -3.64
N VAL A 56 13.65 -7.02 -4.34
CA VAL A 56 13.41 -8.45 -4.55
C VAL A 56 13.08 -8.75 -6.01
N PRO A 57 13.33 -9.99 -6.48
CA PRO A 57 12.90 -10.42 -7.81
C PRO A 57 11.39 -10.23 -7.99
N LEU A 58 10.99 -9.74 -9.16
CA LEU A 58 9.57 -9.55 -9.48
C LEU A 58 8.82 -10.89 -9.52
N GLU A 59 9.51 -11.95 -9.92
CA GLU A 59 8.97 -13.31 -10.02
C GLU A 59 8.54 -13.87 -8.66
N ASP A 60 9.20 -13.46 -7.58
CA ASP A 60 8.90 -13.92 -6.21
C ASP A 60 7.61 -13.31 -5.64
N LEU A 61 7.04 -12.32 -6.33
CA LEU A 61 5.90 -11.54 -5.86
C LEU A 61 4.62 -11.89 -6.60
N GLU A 62 3.53 -11.99 -5.85
CA GLU A 62 2.19 -12.03 -6.41
C GLU A 62 1.37 -10.82 -5.96
N VAL A 63 0.70 -10.17 -6.92
CA VAL A 63 -0.29 -9.14 -6.63
C VAL A 63 -1.47 -9.81 -5.96
N ILE A 64 -1.82 -9.28 -4.79
CA ILE A 64 -3.03 -9.65 -4.09
C ILE A 64 -4.08 -8.56 -4.31
N GLU A 65 -5.29 -9.00 -4.60
CA GLU A 65 -6.45 -8.14 -4.46
C GLU A 65 -6.73 -8.04 -2.96
N VAL A 66 -6.21 -6.99 -2.35
CA VAL A 66 -6.66 -6.61 -1.00
C VAL A 66 -8.04 -6.01 -1.21
N SER A 67 -9.05 -6.62 -0.60
CA SER A 67 -10.33 -5.94 -0.53
C SER A 67 -10.08 -4.66 0.24
N THR A 68 -10.53 -3.51 -0.27
CA THR A 68 -10.45 -2.28 0.52
C THR A 68 -11.18 -2.45 1.86
N ALA A 69 -12.12 -3.40 1.96
CA ALA A 69 -12.74 -3.77 3.22
C ALA A 69 -11.75 -4.31 4.27
N ASP A 70 -10.64 -4.93 3.86
CA ASP A 70 -9.60 -5.42 4.77
C ASP A 70 -8.81 -4.27 5.42
N LEU A 71 -8.93 -3.04 4.89
CA LEU A 71 -8.36 -1.85 5.52
C LEU A 71 -9.18 -1.40 6.73
N ILE A 72 -10.44 -1.82 6.85
CA ILE A 72 -11.32 -1.45 7.96
C ILE A 72 -10.66 -1.86 9.28
N GLY A 73 -10.52 -0.90 10.18
CA GLY A 73 -9.89 -1.10 11.48
C GLY A 73 -8.37 -0.91 11.51
N HIS A 74 -7.70 -0.77 10.37
CA HIS A 74 -6.27 -0.44 10.29
C HIS A 74 -6.05 1.07 10.36
N PHE A 75 -4.88 1.48 10.86
CA PHE A 75 -4.47 2.89 10.85
C PHE A 75 -3.75 3.21 9.54
N VAL A 76 -4.29 4.17 8.79
CA VAL A 76 -3.74 4.61 7.51
C VAL A 76 -3.60 6.12 7.48
N THR A 77 -2.83 6.63 6.53
CA THR A 77 -2.80 8.05 6.19
C THR A 77 -3.61 8.29 4.93
N ILE A 78 -4.43 9.33 4.92
CA ILE A 78 -5.14 9.78 3.73
C ILE A 78 -4.69 11.19 3.34
N ASN A 79 -4.75 11.50 2.05
CA ASN A 79 -4.76 12.87 1.53
C ASN A 79 -6.21 13.34 1.44
N LYS A 80 -6.53 14.46 2.08
CA LYS A 80 -7.81 15.15 1.89
C LYS A 80 -7.79 15.94 0.57
N SER A 81 -8.98 16.40 0.15
CA SER A 81 -9.14 17.27 -1.03
C SER A 81 -8.37 18.59 -0.96
N ASP A 82 -8.00 19.04 0.24
CA ASP A 82 -7.15 20.20 0.49
C ASP A 82 -5.64 19.87 0.47
N TYR A 83 -5.26 18.66 0.03
CA TYR A 83 -3.90 18.11 0.00
C TYR A 83 -3.23 17.94 1.37
N SER A 84 -3.95 18.15 2.47
CA SER A 84 -3.42 17.88 3.81
C SER A 84 -3.57 16.40 4.18
N GLN A 85 -2.60 15.91 4.95
CA GLN A 85 -2.53 14.52 5.37
C GLN A 85 -3.15 14.32 6.74
N VAL A 86 -3.97 13.28 6.87
CA VAL A 86 -4.56 12.88 8.15
C VAL A 86 -4.35 11.39 8.35
N ARG A 87 -3.91 11.01 9.56
CA ARG A 87 -3.77 9.62 9.97
C ARG A 87 -4.90 9.24 10.91
N GLY A 88 -5.52 8.09 10.66
CA GLY A 88 -6.64 7.61 11.47
C GLY A 88 -6.97 6.15 11.18
N LYS A 89 -7.92 5.63 11.94
CA LYS A 89 -8.42 4.26 11.81
C LYS A 89 -9.51 4.21 10.74
N VAL A 90 -9.39 3.35 9.74
CA VAL A 90 -10.40 3.22 8.69
C VAL A 90 -11.73 2.73 9.29
N VAL A 91 -12.81 3.46 9.00
CA VAL A 91 -14.18 3.14 9.43
C VAL A 91 -15.06 2.70 8.26
N SER A 92 -14.78 3.17 7.05
CA SER A 92 -15.47 2.73 5.84
C SER A 92 -14.60 2.90 4.60
N VAL A 93 -14.94 2.13 3.56
CA VAL A 93 -14.27 2.17 2.26
C VAL A 93 -15.31 2.35 1.17
N SER A 94 -15.00 3.16 0.15
CA SER A 94 -15.85 3.29 -1.03
C SER A 94 -15.22 2.49 -2.15
N GLU A 95 -15.83 1.36 -2.52
CA GLU A 95 -15.36 0.50 -3.60
C GLU A 95 -15.52 1.22 -4.94
N GLN A 96 -14.43 1.79 -5.44
CA GLN A 96 -14.23 1.89 -6.88
C GLN A 96 -13.10 0.93 -7.23
N LYS A 97 -13.37 0.01 -8.17
CA LYS A 97 -12.42 -0.98 -8.67
C LYS A 97 -11.02 -0.36 -8.77
N ILE A 98 -10.05 -1.05 -8.17
CA ILE A 98 -8.67 -0.58 -7.96
C ILE A 98 -7.94 -0.48 -9.30
N ASN A 99 -8.18 0.60 -10.06
CA ASN A 99 -7.24 1.08 -11.05
C ASN A 99 -6.35 2.13 -10.38
N LEU A 100 -5.37 1.66 -9.59
CA LEU A 100 -4.28 2.49 -9.08
C LEU A 100 -3.57 3.12 -10.28
N ASP A 101 -4.02 4.31 -10.65
CA ASP A 101 -3.29 5.23 -11.51
C ASP A 101 -2.58 6.17 -10.55
N LEU A 102 -1.31 5.88 -10.32
CA LEU A 102 -0.50 6.52 -9.28
C LEU A 102 0.34 7.60 -9.95
N SER A 103 0.08 8.85 -9.59
CA SER A 103 1.03 9.91 -9.90
C SER A 103 2.11 9.93 -8.81
N GLN A 104 3.39 9.92 -9.20
CA GLN A 104 4.48 10.16 -8.25
C GLN A 104 4.36 11.60 -7.75
N GLY A 105 3.82 11.78 -6.55
CA GLY A 105 3.94 13.04 -5.82
C GLY A 105 5.35 13.18 -5.26
N THR A 106 5.82 14.42 -5.08
CA THR A 106 7.18 14.75 -4.60
C THR A 106 7.51 14.26 -3.18
N LYS A 107 6.58 13.59 -2.48
CA LYS A 107 6.73 13.11 -1.10
C LYS A 107 6.18 11.71 -0.83
N GLY A 108 5.64 10.99 -1.81
CA GLY A 108 5.05 9.65 -1.60
C GLY A 108 4.13 9.22 -2.74
N ILE A 109 3.48 8.07 -2.55
CA ILE A 109 2.57 7.44 -3.52
C ILE A 109 1.12 7.77 -3.15
N GLU A 110 0.42 8.46 -4.05
CA GLU A 110 -1.01 8.75 -3.91
C GLU A 110 -1.83 7.71 -4.66
N THR A 111 -2.74 7.03 -3.95
CA THR A 111 -3.60 6.00 -4.51
C THR A 111 -4.97 6.53 -4.91
N ASN A 112 -5.70 5.83 -5.78
CA ASN A 112 -7.09 6.13 -6.11
C ASN A 112 -8.09 5.54 -5.08
N VAL A 113 -7.62 5.06 -3.93
CA VAL A 113 -8.46 4.36 -2.94
C VAL A 113 -9.09 5.38 -1.98
N TYR A 114 -10.41 5.55 -2.07
CA TYR A 114 -11.16 6.46 -1.21
C TYR A 114 -11.55 5.80 0.12
N LEU A 115 -11.12 6.40 1.22
CA LEU A 115 -11.32 5.89 2.59
C LEU A 115 -11.97 6.95 3.47
N THR A 116 -12.76 6.47 4.44
CA THR A 116 -13.14 7.26 5.62
C THR A 116 -12.34 6.74 6.80
N ILE A 117 -11.62 7.63 7.48
CA ILE A 117 -10.86 7.34 8.70
C ILE A 117 -11.42 8.13 9.88
N SER A 118 -11.25 7.62 11.10
CA SER A 118 -11.46 8.34 12.35
C SER A 118 -10.11 8.71 12.98
N ASP A 119 -9.90 9.99 13.26
CA ASP A 119 -8.66 10.48 13.88
C ASP A 119 -8.62 10.22 15.39
N LYS A 120 -7.57 10.72 16.06
CA LYS A 120 -7.39 10.53 17.52
C LYS A 120 -8.46 11.26 18.35
N GLN A 121 -9.13 12.25 17.77
CA GLN A 121 -10.20 13.01 18.39
C GLN A 121 -11.59 12.39 18.08
N GLY A 122 -11.62 11.30 17.30
CA GLY A 122 -12.86 10.65 16.87
C GLY A 122 -13.52 11.32 15.68
N VAL A 123 -12.88 12.31 15.05
CA VAL A 123 -13.42 13.03 13.89
C VAL A 123 -13.20 12.21 12.64
N GLU A 124 -14.24 12.08 11.81
CA GLU A 124 -14.15 11.37 10.54
C GLU A 124 -13.60 12.26 9.43
N HIS A 125 -12.69 11.70 8.63
CA HIS A 125 -12.07 12.35 7.49
C HIS A 125 -12.17 11.45 6.27
N ILE A 126 -12.37 12.06 5.11
CA ILE A 126 -12.49 11.36 3.83
C ILE A 126 -11.33 11.79 2.93
N GLY A 127 -10.70 10.82 2.27
CA GLY A 127 -9.60 11.10 1.37
C GLY A 127 -9.05 9.87 0.68
N THR A 128 -7.99 10.07 -0.10
CA THR A 128 -7.28 9.00 -0.82
C THR A 128 -6.18 8.41 0.04
N LEU A 129 -6.02 7.09 0.04
CA LEU A 129 -4.92 6.44 0.76
C LEU A 129 -3.57 6.97 0.25
N PHE A 130 -2.75 7.43 1.19
CA PHE A 130 -1.39 7.91 0.95
C PHE A 130 -0.39 6.93 1.54
N VAL A 131 0.59 6.52 0.73
CA VAL A 131 1.67 5.62 1.12
C VAL A 131 2.99 6.39 1.04
N ASN A 132 3.66 6.53 2.18
CA ASN A 132 4.96 7.17 2.31
C ASN A 132 6.11 6.16 2.15
#